data_AF-A0A8I1QBF2-F1
#
_entry.id   AF-A0A8I1QBF2-F1
#
_cell.length_a   1.000
_cell.length_b   1.000
_cell.length_c   1.000
_cell.angle_alpha   90.00
_cell.angle_beta   90.00
_cell.angle_gamma   90.00
#
_symmetry.space_group_name_H-M   'P 1'
#
loop_
_entity.id
_entity.type
_entity.pdbx_description
1 polymer ?
#
loop_
_entity_poly.entity_id
_entity_poly.type
_entity_poly.pdbx_seq_one_letter_code
_entity_poly.pdbx_strand_id
1 'polypeptide(L)' 'MKVPLTRKQIAPRNAAAKSLREGQFQPKVEADPKTYKRKTKHKTDPVLEAEKQDGDSE' A
#
# COMPACT_ATOMS: atom_id res chain seq x y z
N MET A 1 -25.64 3.88 -40.49
CA MET A 1 -24.24 3.50 -40.80
C MET A 1 -23.47 3.45 -39.49
N LYS A 2 -22.86 2.31 -39.13
CA LYS A 2 -22.22 2.08 -37.82
C LYS A 2 -20.71 2.31 -37.96
N VAL A 3 -20.17 3.35 -37.31
CA VAL A 3 -18.76 3.73 -37.41
C VAL A 3 -17.92 2.82 -36.51
N PRO A 4 -16.90 2.10 -37.03
CA PRO A 4 -16.03 1.27 -36.20
C PRO A 4 -15.09 2.16 -35.38
N LEU A 5 -15.16 2.03 -34.05
CA LEU A 5 -14.26 2.74 -33.15
C LEU A 5 -12.85 2.16 -33.27
N THR A 6 -11.86 3.01 -33.55
CA THR A 6 -10.46 2.59 -33.66
C THR A 6 -9.82 2.44 -32.28
N ARG A 7 -8.75 1.63 -32.17
CA ARG A 7 -8.03 1.25 -30.93
C ARG A 7 -7.70 2.41 -29.95
N LYS A 8 -7.71 3.67 -30.40
CA LYS A 8 -7.45 4.86 -29.57
C LYS A 8 -8.71 5.56 -29.00
N GLN A 9 -9.91 5.05 -29.30
CA GLN A 9 -11.18 5.49 -28.68
C GLN A 9 -11.65 4.53 -27.58
N ILE A 10 -10.75 3.69 -27.06
CA ILE A 10 -11.00 2.90 -25.86
C ILE A 10 -10.90 3.87 -24.69
N ALA A 11 -11.99 4.04 -23.94
CA ALA A 11 -12.03 4.86 -22.74
C ALA A 11 -10.76 4.65 -21.89
N PRO A 12 -10.19 5.70 -21.27
CA PRO A 12 -8.99 5.55 -20.46
C PRO A 12 -9.22 4.41 -19.45
N ARG A 13 -8.29 3.45 -19.41
CA ARG A 13 -8.39 2.28 -18.54
C ARG A 13 -8.69 2.79 -17.14
N ASN A 14 -9.85 2.39 -16.61
CA ASN A 14 -10.40 2.86 -15.35
C ASN A 14 -9.29 2.90 -14.29
N ALA A 15 -8.77 4.11 -14.00
CA ALA A 15 -7.58 4.27 -13.16
C ALA A 15 -7.85 3.79 -11.75
N ALA A 16 -9.09 3.94 -11.28
CA ALA A 16 -9.56 3.40 -10.01
C ALA A 16 -9.51 1.86 -9.99
N ALA A 17 -9.79 1.19 -11.11
CA ALA A 17 -9.70 -0.27 -11.18
C ALA A 17 -8.26 -0.78 -11.07
N LYS A 18 -7.27 0.02 -11.52
CA LYS A 18 -5.85 -0.32 -11.36
C LYS A 18 -5.40 -0.17 -9.92
N SER A 19 -5.72 0.95 -9.28
CA SER A 19 -5.31 1.21 -7.90
C SER A 19 -5.97 0.25 -6.89
N LEU A 20 -7.21 -0.17 -7.15
CA LEU A 20 -7.86 -1.24 -6.39
C LEU A 20 -7.14 -2.60 -6.55
N ARG A 21 -6.64 -2.91 -7.75
CA ARG A 21 -5.91 -4.17 -8.04
C ARG A 21 -4.48 -4.15 -7.50
N GLU A 22 -3.83 -2.99 -7.52
CA GLU A 22 -2.47 -2.78 -7.02
C GLU A 22 -2.39 -2.84 -5.49
N GLY A 23 -3.53 -2.95 -4.79
CA GLY A 23 -3.56 -3.16 -3.35
C GLY A 23 -3.38 -1.89 -2.53
N GLN A 24 -3.34 -0.72 -3.18
CA GLN A 24 -3.24 0.59 -2.52
C GLN A 24 -4.35 0.84 -1.48
N PHE A 25 -5.47 0.13 -1.61
CA PHE A 25 -6.64 0.23 -0.73
C PHE A 25 -6.87 -1.03 0.10
N GLN A 26 -5.84 -1.85 0.34
CA GLN A 26 -5.95 -2.94 1.30
C GLN A 26 -6.09 -2.38 2.72
N PRO A 27 -6.89 -3.03 3.58
CA PRO A 27 -7.04 -2.61 4.97
C PRO A 27 -5.71 -2.76 5.70
N LYS A 28 -5.20 -1.66 6.26
CA LYS A 28 -4.02 -1.67 7.11
C LYS A 28 -4.40 -2.15 8.51
N VAL A 29 -3.76 -3.21 8.98
CA VAL A 29 -4.00 -3.78 10.31
C VAL A 29 -2.93 -3.24 11.25
N GLU A 30 -3.36 -2.51 12.28
CA GLU A 30 -2.48 -2.01 13.32
C GLU A 30 -1.92 -3.17 14.16
N ALA A 31 -0.66 -3.04 14.58
CA ALA A 31 -0.03 -4.06 15.41
C ALA A 31 -0.57 -4.01 16.84
N ASP A 32 -1.07 -5.14 17.32
CA ASP A 32 -1.57 -5.28 18.68
C ASP A 32 -0.46 -4.97 19.73
N PRO A 33 -0.68 -4.02 20.65
CA PRO A 33 0.34 -3.58 21.61
C PRO A 33 0.69 -4.65 22.65
N LYS A 34 -0.19 -5.63 22.84
CA LYS A 34 -0.04 -6.73 23.80
C LYS A 34 0.65 -7.98 23.19
N THR A 35 0.99 -7.94 21.90
CA THR A 35 1.61 -9.07 21.23
C THR A 35 3.02 -9.30 21.74
N TYR A 36 3.39 -10.57 21.91
CA TYR A 36 4.75 -10.93 22.27
C TYR A 36 5.75 -10.46 21.20
N LYS A 37 6.76 -9.68 21.62
CA LYS A 37 7.88 -9.27 20.78
C LYS A 37 9.18 -9.89 21.32
N ARG A 38 9.98 -10.48 20.43
CA ARG A 38 11.30 -11.01 20.82
C ARG A 38 12.20 -9.84 21.22
N LYS A 39 12.90 -9.98 22.36
CA LYS A 39 13.86 -8.97 22.82
C LYS A 39 15.05 -8.89 21.86
N THR A 40 15.33 -7.71 21.35
CA THR A 40 16.54 -7.45 20.56
C THR A 40 17.76 -7.46 21.47
N LYS A 41 18.89 -7.95 20.95
CA LYS A 41 20.16 -8.03 21.70
C LYS A 41 20.76 -6.64 21.97
N HIS A 42 20.53 -5.68 21.09
CA HIS A 42 21.05 -4.33 21.15
C HIS A 42 19.91 -3.32 21.22
N LYS A 43 20.15 -2.19 21.90
CA LYS A 43 19.23 -1.05 21.89
C LYS A 43 19.17 -0.52 20.47
N THR A 44 17.98 -0.45 19.91
CA THR A 44 17.71 0.24 18.65
C THR A 44 17.86 1.74 18.89
N ASP A 45 18.52 2.44 17.97
CA ASP A 45 18.65 3.89 18.07
C ASP A 45 17.25 4.51 17.95
N PRO A 46 16.91 5.48 18.82
CA PRO A 46 15.56 6.07 18.86
C PRO A 46 15.19 6.78 17.55
N VAL A 47 16.17 7.21 16.75
CA VAL A 47 15.96 7.79 15.42
C VAL A 47 15.47 6.74 14.41
N LEU A 48 15.98 5.51 14.49
CA LEU A 48 15.59 4.40 13.61
C LEU A 48 14.26 3.76 14.00
N GLU A 49 13.78 3.96 15.24
CA GLU A 49 12.43 3.56 15.64
C GLU A 49 11.35 4.51 15.12
N ALA A 50 11.65 5.81 15.00
CA ALA A 50 10.74 6.77 14.38
C ALA A 50 10.52 6.44 12.90
N GLU A 51 11.59 6.14 12.15
CA GLU A 51 11.47 5.72 10.74
C GLU A 51 10.68 4.41 10.55
N LYS A 52 10.66 3.51 11.54
CA LYS A 52 9.83 2.30 11.47
C LYS A 52 8.36 2.57 11.76
N GLN A 53 8.03 3.58 12.56
CA GLN A 53 6.65 3.99 12.77
C GLN A 53 6.08 4.75 11.56
N ASP A 54 6.92 5.49 10.85
CA ASP A 54 6.53 6.22 9.64
C ASP A 54 6.66 5.37 8.36
N GLY A 55 7.46 4.30 8.38
CA GLY A 55 7.74 3.40 7.25
C GLY A 55 6.87 2.14 7.16
N ASP A 56 6.09 1.79 8.19
CA ASP A 56 5.00 0.80 8.11
C ASP A 56 3.70 1.45 7.55
N SER A 57 3.89 2.33 6.55
CA SER A 57 2.83 3.04 5.84
C SER A 57 2.78 2.69 4.34
N GLU A 58 3.26 1.50 3.94
CA GLU A 58 2.83 0.87 2.67
C GLU A 58 1.45 0.24 2.80
#